data_AF-A0A2V1CZP7-F1
#
_entry.id   AF-A0A2V1CZP7-F1
#
_cell.length_a   1.000
_cell.length_b   1.000
_cell.length_c   1.000
_cell.angle_alpha   90.00
_cell.angle_beta   90.00
_cell.angle_gamma   90.00
#
_symmetry.space_group_name_H-M   'P 1'
#
loop_
_entity.id
_entity.type
_entity.pdbx_description
1 polymer ?
#
loop_
_entity_poly.entity_id
_entity_poly.type
_entity_poly.pdbx_seq_one_letter_code
_entity_poly.pdbx_strand_id
1 'polypeptide(L)'
;MDGFRRFSEIFVNEAESICRELMFGDLPSVDLGEVKDEIGNTSLGFSFVHHPGNCLSDAYLELSTRACTTRRNGLLREGRWNWKAVFLYLKQVDAFQEVIAGMCYLCGGQLPRVLELFSVECENGSARARGFYVYNGYVFYFIRHHKAKRSTN
;
A
#
# COMPACT_ATOMS: atom_id res chain seq x y z
N MET A 1 -2.45 12.23 -27.03
CA MET A 1 -2.97 11.66 -25.77
C MET A 1 -2.54 10.21 -25.56
N ASP A 2 -2.37 9.42 -26.63
CA ASP A 2 -2.03 7.99 -26.51
C ASP A 2 -0.65 7.72 -25.87
N GLY A 3 0.34 8.59 -26.09
CA GLY A 3 1.65 8.47 -25.45
C GLY A 3 1.63 8.58 -23.92
N PHE A 4 0.76 9.43 -23.36
CA PHE A 4 0.62 9.59 -21.91
C PHE A 4 -0.12 8.40 -21.28
N ARG A 5 -1.17 7.90 -21.94
CA ARG A 5 -1.87 6.68 -21.50
C ARG A 5 -0.93 5.47 -21.50
N ARG A 6 -0.15 5.31 -22.56
CA ARG A 6 0.87 4.27 -22.66
C ARG A 6 1.95 4.40 -21.58
N PHE A 7 2.28 5.64 -21.19
CA PHE A 7 3.20 5.90 -20.09
C PHE A 7 2.61 5.48 -18.73
N SER A 8 1.35 5.82 -18.43
CA SER A 8 0.69 5.35 -17.21
C SER A 8 0.53 3.82 -17.16
N GLU A 9 0.24 3.18 -18.30
CA GLU A 9 0.15 1.72 -18.40
C GLU A 9 1.47 1.02 -18.04
N ILE A 10 2.62 1.62 -18.37
CA ILE A 10 3.93 1.07 -18.00
C ILE A 10 4.06 0.98 -16.48
N PHE A 11 3.71 2.05 -15.76
CA PHE A 11 3.77 2.06 -14.29
C PHE A 11 2.80 1.07 -13.67
N VAL A 12 1.59 0.93 -14.22
CA VAL A 12 0.60 -0.05 -13.72
C VAL A 12 1.13 -1.47 -13.90
N ASN A 13 1.61 -1.82 -15.10
CA ASN A 13 2.15 -3.15 -15.37
C ASN A 13 3.39 -3.46 -14.50
N GLU A 14 4.26 -2.48 -14.30
CA GLU A 14 5.44 -2.63 -13.44
C GLU A 14 5.03 -2.80 -11.96
N ALA A 15 4.08 -2.02 -11.47
CA ALA A 15 3.54 -2.15 -10.13
C ALA A 15 2.93 -3.54 -9.91
N GLU A 16 2.09 -4.01 -10.84
CA GLU A 16 1.48 -5.34 -10.77
C GLU A 16 2.53 -6.46 -10.76
N SER A 17 3.57 -6.33 -11.60
CA SER A 17 4.67 -7.29 -11.65
C SER A 17 5.42 -7.36 -10.33
N ILE A 18 5.84 -6.21 -9.78
CA ILE A 18 6.58 -6.18 -8.51
C ILE A 18 5.68 -6.64 -7.36
N CYS A 19 4.42 -6.19 -7.32
CA CYS A 19 3.46 -6.59 -6.30
C CYS A 19 3.25 -8.12 -6.29
N ARG A 20 3.13 -8.75 -7.46
CA ARG A 20 3.04 -10.22 -7.56
C ARG A 20 4.24 -10.92 -6.97
N GLU A 21 5.46 -10.42 -7.21
CA GLU A 21 6.69 -10.97 -6.60
C GLU A 21 6.71 -10.78 -5.08
N LEU A 22 6.36 -9.59 -4.59
CA LEU A 22 6.25 -9.28 -3.16
C LEU A 22 5.19 -10.15 -2.45
N MET A 23 4.14 -10.53 -3.16
CA MET A 23 3.07 -11.41 -2.66
C MET A 23 3.37 -12.91 -2.86
N PHE A 24 4.60 -13.25 -3.28
CA PHE A 24 5.07 -14.61 -3.56
C PHE A 24 4.18 -15.36 -4.57
N GLY A 25 3.68 -14.63 -5.57
CA GLY A 25 2.89 -15.15 -6.68
C GLY A 25 1.38 -15.22 -6.44
N ASP A 26 0.93 -15.02 -5.20
CA ASP A 26 -0.47 -15.18 -4.83
C ASP A 26 -1.06 -13.85 -4.35
N LEU A 27 -1.61 -13.14 -5.35
CA LEU A 27 -2.30 -11.87 -5.20
C LEU A 27 -3.77 -12.15 -4.83
N PRO A 28 -4.28 -11.62 -3.71
CA PRO A 28 -5.69 -11.79 -3.39
C PRO A 28 -6.54 -11.16 -4.50
N SER A 29 -7.55 -11.89 -4.99
CA SER A 29 -8.55 -11.33 -5.87
C SER A 29 -9.47 -10.43 -5.03
N VAL A 30 -9.25 -9.12 -5.13
CA VAL A 30 -10.03 -8.13 -4.39
C VAL A 30 -10.87 -7.35 -5.38
N ASP A 31 -12.20 -7.48 -5.28
CA ASP A 31 -13.10 -6.54 -5.91
C ASP A 31 -13.22 -5.30 -5.01
N LEU A 32 -12.58 -4.20 -5.44
CA LEU A 32 -12.62 -2.94 -4.71
C LEU A 32 -14.04 -2.37 -4.56
N GLY A 33 -14.99 -2.79 -5.40
CA GLY A 33 -16.41 -2.41 -5.29
C GLY A 33 -17.09 -3.03 -4.07
N GLU A 34 -16.64 -4.21 -3.66
CA GLU A 34 -17.18 -4.97 -2.52
C GLU A 34 -16.44 -4.66 -1.20
N VAL A 35 -15.29 -3.98 -1.27
CA VAL A 35 -14.55 -3.54 -0.08
C VAL A 35 -15.37 -2.52 0.69
N LYS A 36 -15.73 -2.90 1.92
CA LYS A 36 -16.46 -2.07 2.85
C LYS A 36 -15.50 -1.21 3.65
N ASP A 37 -15.80 0.08 3.72
CA ASP A 37 -15.02 1.00 4.52
C ASP A 37 -15.91 2.01 5.24
N GLU A 38 -15.54 2.33 6.48
CA GLU A 38 -16.24 3.30 7.33
C GLU A 38 -15.40 4.58 7.43
N ILE A 39 -15.58 5.49 6.47
CA ILE A 39 -14.79 6.73 6.37
C ILE A 39 -14.87 7.59 7.65
N GLY A 40 -16.03 7.57 8.33
CA GLY A 40 -16.25 8.31 9.57
C GLY A 40 -15.73 7.63 10.83
N ASN A 41 -15.23 6.39 10.75
CA ASN A 41 -14.75 5.65 11.91
C ASN A 41 -13.37 6.16 12.32
N THR A 42 -13.24 6.60 13.57
CA THR A 42 -12.01 7.13 14.17
C THR A 42 -11.48 6.26 15.31
N SER A 43 -12.03 5.06 15.47
CA SER A 43 -11.62 4.10 16.50
C SER A 43 -10.14 3.75 16.31
N LEU A 44 -9.39 3.72 17.41
CA LEU A 44 -7.97 3.38 17.41
C LEU A 44 -7.75 2.00 16.77
N GLY A 45 -6.78 1.90 15.87
CA GLY A 45 -6.41 0.69 15.14
C GLY A 45 -7.33 0.34 13.97
N PHE A 46 -8.41 1.10 13.72
CA PHE A 46 -9.30 0.76 12.61
C PHE A 46 -8.68 1.08 11.24
N SER A 47 -8.82 0.12 10.33
CA SER A 47 -8.60 0.26 8.88
C SER A 47 -9.64 -0.59 8.13
N PHE A 48 -9.81 -0.40 6.83
CA PHE A 48 -10.74 -1.22 6.04
C PHE A 48 -10.30 -2.69 6.02
N VAL A 49 -9.00 -2.94 6.21
CA VAL A 49 -8.43 -4.29 6.41
C VAL A 49 -9.07 -5.01 7.61
N HIS A 50 -9.46 -4.25 8.63
CA HIS A 50 -10.06 -4.77 9.86
C HIS A 50 -11.59 -4.80 9.83
N HIS A 51 -12.20 -4.32 8.74
CA HIS A 51 -13.65 -4.42 8.61
C HIS A 51 -14.05 -5.89 8.40
N PRO A 52 -14.94 -6.47 9.23
CA PRO A 52 -15.22 -7.90 9.24
C PRO A 52 -15.79 -8.41 7.92
N GLY A 53 -16.48 -7.54 7.16
CA GLY A 53 -17.01 -7.86 5.84
C GLY A 53 -15.98 -7.99 4.72
N ASN A 54 -14.70 -7.66 4.95
CA ASN A 54 -13.65 -7.72 3.92
C ASN A 54 -12.77 -8.96 4.01
N CYS A 55 -12.79 -9.68 5.15
CA CYS A 55 -11.99 -10.88 5.36
C CYS A 55 -10.47 -10.68 5.14
N LEU A 56 -9.93 -9.50 5.44
CA LEU A 56 -8.52 -9.15 5.20
C LEU A 56 -7.65 -9.17 6.47
N SER A 57 -8.24 -9.35 7.65
CA SER A 57 -7.53 -9.20 8.94
C SER A 57 -6.35 -10.15 9.10
N ASP A 58 -6.44 -11.36 8.54
CA ASP A 58 -5.38 -12.37 8.61
C ASP A 58 -4.48 -12.40 7.36
N ALA A 59 -4.75 -11.57 6.34
CA ALA A 59 -4.02 -11.60 5.08
C ALA A 59 -2.51 -11.33 5.25
N TYR A 60 -2.14 -10.51 6.24
CA TYR A 60 -0.73 -10.28 6.57
C TYR A 60 -0.06 -11.53 7.14
N LEU A 61 -0.78 -12.35 7.91
CA LEU A 61 -0.27 -13.58 8.52
C LEU A 61 -0.12 -14.67 7.45
N GLU A 62 -1.07 -14.76 6.52
CA GLU A 62 -0.97 -15.63 5.36
C GLU A 62 0.25 -15.27 4.50
N LEU A 63 0.45 -13.99 4.21
CA LEU A 63 1.62 -13.50 3.48
C LEU A 63 2.91 -13.79 4.23
N SER A 64 2.96 -13.55 5.55
CA SER A 64 4.12 -13.85 6.39
C SER A 64 4.46 -15.34 6.39
N THR A 65 3.44 -16.19 6.49
CA THR A 65 3.59 -17.65 6.42
C THR A 65 4.16 -18.07 5.06
N ARG A 66 3.65 -17.49 3.98
CA ARG A 66 4.13 -17.76 2.61
C ARG A 66 5.57 -17.29 2.42
N ALA A 67 5.91 -16.11 2.94
CA ALA A 67 7.26 -15.58 2.92
C ALA A 67 8.26 -16.54 3.60
N CYS A 68 7.82 -17.24 4.66
CA CYS A 68 8.66 -18.21 5.37
C CYS A 68 8.69 -19.61 4.76
N THR A 69 7.67 -20.00 3.97
CA THR A 69 7.49 -21.38 3.50
C THR A 69 7.78 -21.57 2.01
N THR A 70 7.90 -20.48 1.24
CA THR A 70 8.17 -20.53 -0.20
C THR A 70 9.54 -21.14 -0.51
N ARG A 71 9.57 -22.16 -1.38
CA ARG A 71 10.82 -22.92 -1.68
C ARG A 71 11.88 -22.08 -2.39
N ARG A 72 11.53 -21.37 -3.47
CA ARG A 72 12.51 -20.76 -4.38
C ARG A 72 13.08 -19.46 -3.82
N ASN A 73 12.25 -18.62 -3.20
CA ASN A 73 12.60 -17.28 -2.71
C ASN A 73 12.12 -16.99 -1.28
N GLY A 74 11.85 -18.02 -0.47
CA GLY A 74 11.46 -17.81 0.94
C GLY A 74 12.51 -17.04 1.74
N LEU A 75 12.03 -16.16 2.60
CA LEU A 75 12.82 -15.31 3.47
C LEU A 75 13.43 -16.10 4.64
N LEU A 76 12.79 -17.20 5.04
CA LEU A 76 13.23 -18.10 6.11
C LEU A 76 13.49 -19.51 5.53
N ARG A 77 14.58 -20.15 5.95
CA ARG A 77 14.89 -21.55 5.63
C ARG A 77 15.42 -22.24 6.88
N GLU A 78 14.80 -23.36 7.25
CA GLU A 78 15.25 -24.19 8.38
C GLU A 78 15.45 -23.37 9.68
N GLY A 79 14.55 -22.41 9.95
CA GLY A 79 14.63 -21.54 11.12
C GLY A 79 15.69 -20.43 11.05
N ARG A 80 16.36 -20.24 9.91
CA ARG A 80 17.35 -19.18 9.69
C ARG A 80 16.93 -18.24 8.57
N TRP A 81 17.20 -16.95 8.75
CA TRP A 81 16.95 -15.94 7.72
C TRP A 81 17.88 -16.16 6.52
N ASN A 82 17.28 -16.22 5.34
CA ASN A 82 17.99 -16.10 4.09
C ASN A 82 18.21 -14.61 3.80
N TRP A 83 19.26 -14.04 4.40
CA TRP A 83 19.56 -12.61 4.29
C TRP A 83 19.63 -12.11 2.85
N LYS A 84 20.14 -12.92 1.91
CA LYS A 84 20.15 -12.55 0.50
C LYS A 84 18.73 -12.35 -0.05
N ALA A 85 17.81 -13.25 0.26
CA ALA A 85 16.40 -13.11 -0.14
C ALA A 85 15.73 -11.92 0.56
N VAL A 86 15.99 -11.72 1.85
CA VAL A 86 15.48 -10.56 2.61
C VAL A 86 15.95 -9.24 1.98
N PHE A 87 17.24 -9.10 1.68
CA PHE A 87 17.76 -7.88 1.04
C PHE A 87 17.15 -7.65 -0.35
N LEU A 88 16.94 -8.71 -1.14
CA LEU A 88 16.28 -8.59 -2.44
C LEU A 88 14.80 -8.19 -2.29
N TYR A 89 14.10 -8.76 -1.32
CA TYR A 89 12.72 -8.41 -1.01
C TYR A 89 12.60 -6.93 -0.61
N LEU A 90 13.46 -6.45 0.28
CA LEU A 90 13.46 -5.03 0.68
C LEU A 90 13.74 -4.10 -0.50
N LYS A 91 14.68 -4.46 -1.38
CA LYS A 91 14.91 -3.69 -2.63
C LYS A 91 13.68 -3.68 -3.55
N GLN A 92 12.92 -4.77 -3.61
CA GLN A 92 11.66 -4.81 -4.35
C GLN A 92 10.58 -3.95 -3.70
N VAL A 93 10.55 -3.87 -2.36
CA VAL A 93 9.66 -2.95 -1.65
C VAL A 93 9.98 -1.50 -1.99
N ASP A 94 11.26 -1.12 -1.97
CA ASP A 94 11.71 0.24 -2.35
C ASP A 94 11.30 0.56 -3.79
N ALA A 95 11.57 -0.35 -4.74
CA ALA A 95 11.17 -0.19 -6.13
C ALA A 95 9.64 -0.08 -6.29
N PHE A 96 8.88 -0.89 -5.55
CA PHE A 96 7.42 -0.81 -5.57
C PHE A 96 6.92 0.55 -5.08
N GLN A 97 7.51 1.09 -4.01
CA GLN A 97 7.18 2.42 -3.51
C GLN A 97 7.47 3.51 -4.56
N GLU A 98 8.60 3.45 -5.26
CA GLU A 98 8.93 4.38 -6.34
C GLU A 98 7.89 4.36 -7.47
N VAL A 99 7.47 3.16 -7.89
CA VAL A 99 6.43 2.99 -8.92
C VAL A 99 5.08 3.52 -8.45
N ILE A 100 4.67 3.23 -7.20
CA ILE A 100 3.45 3.77 -6.59
C ILE A 100 3.49 5.31 -6.55
N ALA A 101 4.62 5.91 -6.17
CA ALA A 101 4.77 7.37 -6.18
C ALA A 101 4.60 7.94 -7.60
N GLY A 102 5.21 7.30 -8.61
CA GLY A 102 5.04 7.66 -10.01
C GLY A 102 3.58 7.57 -10.46
N MET A 103 2.86 6.50 -10.10
CA MET A 103 1.44 6.36 -10.38
C MET A 103 0.60 7.44 -9.71
N CYS A 104 0.85 7.76 -8.43
CA CYS A 104 0.16 8.84 -7.76
C CYS A 104 0.41 10.20 -8.44
N TYR A 105 1.59 10.41 -9.03
CA TYR A 105 1.94 11.63 -9.75
C TYR A 105 1.25 11.74 -11.11
N LEU A 106 1.12 10.62 -11.84
CA LEU A 106 0.58 10.59 -13.21
C LEU A 106 -0.93 10.41 -13.27
N CYS A 107 -1.47 9.58 -12.37
CA CYS A 107 -2.87 9.17 -12.36
C CYS A 107 -3.69 9.84 -11.23
N GLY A 108 -3.01 10.46 -10.27
CA GLY A 108 -3.66 11.22 -9.20
C GLY A 108 -4.19 12.56 -9.69
N GLY A 109 -5.26 13.05 -9.07
CA GLY A 109 -5.82 14.36 -9.39
C GLY A 109 -4.92 15.53 -8.93
N GLN A 110 -4.25 15.36 -7.79
CA GLN A 110 -3.34 16.36 -7.21
C GLN A 110 -1.92 15.81 -7.17
N LEU A 111 -0.94 16.68 -7.44
CA LEU A 111 0.48 16.40 -7.27
C LEU A 111 0.76 15.91 -5.84
N PRO A 112 1.15 14.62 -5.65
CA PRO A 112 1.38 14.08 -4.33
C PRO A 112 2.64 14.71 -3.74
N ARG A 113 2.59 15.05 -2.45
CA ARG A 113 3.79 15.28 -1.67
C ARG A 113 4.33 13.92 -1.26
N VAL A 114 5.20 13.34 -2.11
CA VAL A 114 5.62 11.92 -2.01
C VAL A 114 6.12 11.52 -0.62
N LEU A 115 6.88 12.37 0.06
CA LEU A 115 7.33 12.10 1.44
C LEU A 115 6.18 12.07 2.45
N GLU A 116 5.17 12.92 2.25
CA GLU A 116 3.97 12.94 3.09
C GLU A 116 3.06 11.73 2.77
N LEU A 117 3.04 11.26 1.52
CA LEU A 117 2.30 10.07 1.11
C LEU A 117 2.79 8.81 1.83
N PHE A 118 4.11 8.61 1.93
CA PHE A 118 4.69 7.42 2.60
C PHE A 118 4.75 7.54 4.13
N SER A 119 4.31 8.66 4.70
CA SER A 119 4.19 8.84 6.15
C SER A 119 2.73 8.87 6.63
N VAL A 120 1.77 8.59 5.74
CA VAL A 120 0.38 8.44 6.17
C VAL A 120 0.18 7.14 6.94
N GLU A 121 -0.66 7.21 7.97
CA GLU A 121 -0.99 6.05 8.78
C GLU A 121 -1.88 5.08 7.98
N CYS A 122 -1.61 3.78 8.01
CA CYS A 122 -2.46 2.75 7.38
C CYS A 122 -3.71 2.43 8.22
N GLU A 123 -3.66 2.73 9.51
CA GLU A 123 -4.70 2.53 10.51
C GLU A 123 -4.93 3.80 11.31
N ASN A 124 -6.09 3.93 11.95
CA ASN A 124 -6.35 5.05 12.82
C ASN A 124 -5.40 5.03 14.03
N GLY A 125 -4.54 6.02 14.14
CA GLY A 125 -3.70 6.24 15.30
C GLY A 125 -4.43 7.05 16.39
N SER A 126 -3.81 7.15 17.57
CA SER A 126 -4.35 7.89 18.71
C SER A 126 -4.44 9.40 18.46
N ALA A 127 -3.54 9.93 17.61
CA ALA A 127 -3.46 11.35 17.30
C ALA A 127 -3.98 11.72 15.90
N ARG A 128 -4.04 10.75 14.98
CA ARG A 128 -4.37 10.98 13.57
C ARG A 128 -5.14 9.78 13.02
N ALA A 129 -6.25 10.04 12.34
CA ALA A 129 -6.91 8.99 11.55
C ALA A 129 -6.02 8.58 10.36
N ARG A 130 -6.24 7.38 9.84
CA ARG A 130 -5.52 6.81 8.69
C ARG A 130 -5.56 7.71 7.46
N GLY A 131 -4.63 7.46 6.53
CA GLY A 131 -4.50 8.15 5.26
C GLY A 131 -5.26 7.51 4.12
N PHE A 132 -5.37 6.18 4.07
CA PHE A 132 -6.00 5.46 2.95
C PHE A 132 -7.43 5.04 3.26
N TYR A 133 -8.28 5.15 2.24
CA TYR A 133 -9.71 4.86 2.31
C TYR A 133 -10.18 4.22 1.01
N VAL A 134 -11.25 3.45 1.08
CA VAL A 134 -11.91 2.83 -0.08
C VAL A 134 -13.36 3.27 -0.16
N TYR A 135 -13.84 3.63 -1.34
CA TYR A 135 -15.24 3.99 -1.57
C TYR A 135 -15.63 3.71 -3.01
N ASN A 136 -16.68 2.90 -3.18
CA ASN A 136 -17.29 2.63 -4.48
C ASN A 136 -16.28 2.19 -5.57
N GLY A 137 -15.37 1.26 -5.23
CA GLY A 137 -14.36 0.78 -6.17
C GLY A 137 -13.10 1.66 -6.28
N TYR A 138 -13.06 2.81 -5.61
CA TYR A 138 -11.92 3.72 -5.66
C TYR A 138 -11.12 3.71 -4.36
N VAL A 139 -9.80 3.73 -4.50
CA VAL A 139 -8.86 4.02 -3.40
C VAL A 139 -8.51 5.50 -3.45
N PHE A 140 -8.58 6.17 -2.31
CA PHE A 140 -8.14 7.54 -2.17
C PHE A 140 -7.32 7.71 -0.89
N TYR A 141 -6.50 8.75 -0.87
CA TYR A 141 -5.63 9.06 0.24
C TYR A 141 -5.81 10.51 0.68
N PHE A 142 -5.73 10.74 2.00
CA PHE A 142 -5.70 12.08 2.58
C PHE A 142 -4.33 12.37 3.19
N ILE A 143 -3.72 13.43 2.70
CA ILE A 143 -2.52 14.01 3.32
C ILE A 143 -2.96 15.23 4.14
N ARG A 144 -2.80 15.16 5.46
CA ARG A 144 -3.14 16.25 6.37
C ARG A 144 -1.91 17.10 6.66
N HIS A 145 -1.89 18.32 6.15
CA HIS A 145 -0.84 19.28 6.44
C HIS A 145 -1.36 20.39 7.37
N HIS A 146 -0.80 20.51 8.56
CA HIS A 146 -1.06 21.64 9.44
C HIS A 146 -0.14 22.81 9.10
N LYS A 147 -0.64 23.80 8.34
CA LYS A 147 0.09 25.05 8.14
C LYS A 147 -0.18 25.96 9.34
N ALA A 148 0.75 26.00 10.29
CA ALA A 148 0.70 27.03 11.33
C ALA A 148 0.89 28.41 10.67
N LYS A 149 -0.11 29.28 10.77
CA LYS A 149 0.06 30.69 10.41
C LYS A 149 1.02 31.30 11.43
N ARG A 150 2.26 31.59 11.03
CA ARG A 150 3.04 32.63 11.72
C ARG A 150 2.37 33.96 11.41
N SER A 151 1.87 34.64 12.45
CA SER A 151 1.54 36.05 12.35
C SER A 151 2.86 36.82 12.19
N THR A 152 3.23 37.11 10.96
CA THR A 152 4.21 38.17 10.69
C THR A 152 3.47 39.48 10.92
N ASN A 153 3.65 40.05 12.12
CA ASN A 153 3.37 41.45 12.42
C ASN A 153 4.39 42.33 11.70
#